data_AF-A0A0M1J411-F1
#
_entry.id   AF-A0A0M1J411-F1
#
_cell.length_a   1.000
_cell.length_b   1.000
_cell.length_c   1.000
_cell.angle_alpha   90.00
_cell.angle_beta   90.00
_cell.angle_gamma   90.00
#
_symmetry.space_group_name_H-M   'P 1'
#
loop_
_entity.id
_entity.type
_entity.pdbx_description
1 polymer ?
#
loop_
_entity_poly.entity_id
_entity_poly.type
_entity_poly.pdbx_seq_one_letter_code
_entity_poly.pdbx_strand_id
1 'polypeptide(L)'
;MTLLGIFGLIDPPREEAIAAVKSCHSAGITVKMITGDHALTATAIGEQIGLDTKKAAITGIDIETMDDDQLQFFAKKTNIFARVSPEHKLRLVTALQAGGEVTAMTGDGINDAPALKRADIGVAMGHKGTEAAKEAAEMVLADDNFASIVHAVKEGRTVYDNIRKTLAFILPTNGAQAGIIIASVMMGIAL
;
A
#
# COMPACT_ATOMS: atom_id res chain seq x y z
N MET A 1 45.96 -12.76 -10.77
CA MET A 1 45.42 -11.70 -9.89
C MET A 1 45.59 -12.16 -8.45
N THR A 2 45.98 -11.26 -7.53
CA THR A 2 46.12 -11.55 -6.08
C THR A 2 45.08 -10.75 -5.33
N LEU A 3 44.23 -11.43 -4.54
CA LEU A 3 43.20 -10.76 -3.73
C LEU A 3 43.85 -9.98 -2.59
N LEU A 4 43.60 -8.67 -2.51
CA LEU A 4 44.14 -7.80 -1.45
C LEU A 4 43.19 -7.67 -0.24
N GLY A 5 41.88 -7.85 -0.43
CA GLY A 5 40.87 -7.76 0.64
C GLY A 5 39.44 -7.67 0.11
N ILE A 6 38.46 -7.74 1.01
CA ILE A 6 37.03 -7.57 0.75
C ILE A 6 36.50 -6.50 1.70
N PHE A 7 35.72 -5.56 1.18
CA PHE A 7 35.00 -4.57 1.97
C PHE A 7 33.49 -4.72 1.71
N GLY A 8 32.70 -4.77 2.78
CA GLY A 8 31.24 -4.80 2.71
C GLY A 8 30.65 -3.48 3.18
N LEU A 9 29.73 -2.91 2.39
CA LEU A 9 28.92 -1.77 2.77
C LEU A 9 27.48 -2.23 2.93
N ILE A 10 26.78 -1.67 3.92
CA ILE A 10 25.37 -1.90 4.19
C ILE A 10 24.64 -0.56 4.23
N ASP A 11 23.44 -0.50 3.67
CA ASP A 11 22.48 0.57 3.92
C ASP A 11 21.52 0.11 5.01
N PRO A 12 21.70 0.53 6.27
CA PRO A 12 20.89 0.05 7.37
C PRO A 12 19.45 0.59 7.26
N PRO A 13 18.44 -0.21 7.64
CA PRO A 13 17.08 0.28 7.68
C PRO A 13 16.93 1.38 8.73
N ARG A 14 16.10 2.38 8.41
CA ARG A 14 15.77 3.48 9.32
C ARG A 14 14.92 2.99 10.49
N GLU A 15 15.17 3.50 11.69
CA GLU A 15 14.40 3.11 12.89
C GLU A 15 12.90 3.39 12.73
N GLU A 16 12.55 4.51 12.08
CA GLU A 16 11.16 4.88 11.80
C GLU A 16 10.48 3.87 10.88
N ALA A 17 11.22 3.27 9.94
CA ALA A 17 10.68 2.25 9.04
C ALA A 17 10.34 0.97 9.81
N ILE A 18 11.19 0.54 10.75
CA ILE A 18 10.93 -0.63 11.61
C ILE A 18 9.67 -0.39 12.46
N ALA A 19 9.57 0.78 13.09
CA ALA A 19 8.41 1.14 13.91
C ALA A 19 7.12 1.23 13.07
N ALA A 20 7.21 1.75 11.85
CA ALA A 20 6.10 1.86 10.93
C ALA A 20 5.60 0.50 10.44
N VAL A 21 6.50 -0.42 10.07
CA VAL A 21 6.13 -1.80 9.67
C VAL A 21 5.42 -2.52 10.83
N LYS A 22 5.94 -2.39 12.05
CA LYS A 22 5.28 -2.94 13.24
C LYS A 22 3.88 -2.37 13.44
N SER A 23 3.72 -1.07 13.25
CA SER A 23 2.43 -0.39 13.37
C SER A 23 1.44 -0.86 12.30
N CYS A 24 1.89 -1.02 11.05
CA CYS A 24 1.10 -1.61 9.97
C CYS A 24 0.59 -3.01 10.33
N HIS A 25 1.48 -3.89 10.80
CA HIS A 25 1.09 -5.25 11.20
C HIS A 25 0.07 -5.24 12.34
N SER A 26 0.24 -4.38 13.35
CA SER A 26 -0.74 -4.24 14.45
C SER A 26 -2.11 -3.73 13.98
N ALA A 27 -2.15 -3.01 12.85
CA ALA A 27 -3.36 -2.48 12.25
C ALA A 27 -4.00 -3.43 11.20
N GLY A 28 -3.45 -4.64 11.03
CA GLY A 28 -3.91 -5.64 10.05
C GLY A 28 -3.47 -5.34 8.62
N ILE A 29 -2.46 -4.49 8.41
CA ILE A 29 -1.94 -4.12 7.08
C ILE A 29 -0.73 -4.98 6.77
N THR A 30 -0.75 -5.69 5.64
CA THR A 30 0.40 -6.47 5.18
C THR A 30 1.38 -5.58 4.44
N VAL A 31 2.62 -5.49 4.93
CA VAL A 31 3.70 -4.76 4.24
C VAL A 31 4.46 -5.71 3.32
N LYS A 32 4.71 -5.27 2.08
CA LYS A 32 5.47 -6.03 1.09
C LYS A 32 6.64 -5.17 0.60
N MET A 33 7.85 -5.73 0.60
CA MET A 33 9.05 -5.10 0.06
C MET A 33 9.20 -5.44 -1.41
N ILE A 34 9.40 -4.42 -2.23
CA ILE A 34 9.70 -4.55 -3.66
C ILE A 34 11.01 -3.81 -3.92
N THR A 35 12.07 -4.52 -4.31
CA THR A 35 13.41 -3.94 -4.49
C THR A 35 14.10 -4.44 -5.76
N GLY A 36 15.04 -3.63 -6.26
CA GLY A 36 15.98 -4.00 -7.31
C GLY A 36 17.21 -4.78 -6.81
N ASP A 37 17.34 -4.96 -5.49
CA ASP A 37 18.44 -5.69 -4.87
C ASP A 37 18.33 -7.20 -5.08
N HIS A 38 19.41 -7.91 -4.76
CA HIS A 38 19.42 -9.37 -4.74
C HIS A 38 18.53 -9.93 -3.62
N ALA A 39 17.94 -11.09 -3.89
CA ALA A 39 17.04 -11.79 -2.97
C ALA A 39 17.64 -12.01 -1.56
N LEU A 40 18.93 -12.34 -1.46
CA LEU A 40 19.61 -12.53 -0.18
C LEU A 40 19.67 -11.23 0.64
N THR A 41 20.07 -10.12 0.00
CA THR A 41 20.12 -8.80 0.65
C THR A 41 18.71 -8.34 1.04
N ALA A 42 17.75 -8.46 0.13
CA ALA A 42 16.35 -8.10 0.38
C ALA A 42 15.76 -8.90 1.55
N THR A 43 16.06 -10.19 1.64
CA THR A 43 15.62 -11.05 2.75
C THR A 43 16.24 -10.61 4.07
N ALA A 44 17.54 -10.33 4.09
CA ALA A 44 18.24 -9.86 5.29
C ALA A 44 17.69 -8.51 5.79
N ILE A 45 17.46 -7.54 4.90
CA ILE A 45 16.86 -6.24 5.27
C ILE A 45 15.40 -6.42 5.67
N GLY A 46 14.65 -7.27 4.97
CA GLY A 46 13.26 -7.59 5.28
C GLY A 46 13.08 -8.15 6.69
N GLU A 47 13.97 -9.03 7.11
CA GLU A 47 13.98 -9.57 8.48
C GLU A 47 14.28 -8.48 9.52
N GLN A 48 15.23 -7.59 9.24
CA GLN A 48 15.57 -6.47 10.15
C GLN A 48 14.42 -5.49 10.35
N ILE A 49 13.61 -5.24 9.31
CA ILE A 49 12.43 -4.36 9.43
C ILE A 49 11.16 -5.06 9.91
N GLY A 50 11.23 -6.37 10.17
CA GLY A 50 10.14 -7.15 10.75
C GLY A 50 9.12 -7.70 9.75
N LEU A 51 9.51 -7.92 8.49
CA LEU A 51 8.69 -8.69 7.52
C LEU A 51 8.77 -10.19 7.81
N ASP A 52 7.69 -10.92 7.53
CA ASP A 52 7.72 -12.38 7.56
C ASP A 52 8.52 -12.91 6.36
N THR A 53 9.69 -13.50 6.66
CA THR A 53 10.65 -14.07 5.71
C THR A 53 10.63 -15.60 5.68
N LYS A 54 9.64 -16.27 6.31
CA LYS A 54 9.51 -17.74 6.25
C LYS A 54 9.32 -18.26 4.83
N LYS A 55 8.79 -17.42 3.94
CA LYS A 55 8.69 -17.70 2.51
C LYS A 55 9.88 -17.07 1.79
N ALA A 56 10.47 -17.82 0.88
CA ALA A 56 11.57 -17.35 0.06
C ALA A 56 11.14 -16.10 -0.73
N ALA A 57 12.06 -15.15 -0.86
CA ALA A 57 11.86 -13.99 -1.72
C ALA A 57 11.63 -14.45 -3.17
N ILE A 58 10.66 -13.82 -3.83
CA ILE A 58 10.36 -14.07 -5.25
C ILE A 58 11.16 -13.09 -6.08
N THR A 59 11.83 -13.59 -7.12
CA THR A 59 12.60 -12.74 -8.03
C THR A 59 11.77 -12.26 -9.21
N GLY A 60 12.22 -11.21 -9.89
CA GLY A 60 11.61 -10.78 -11.15
C GLY A 60 11.52 -11.89 -12.20
N ILE A 61 12.54 -12.77 -12.25
CA ILE A 61 12.55 -13.94 -13.16
C ILE A 61 11.41 -14.90 -12.81
N ASP A 62 11.19 -15.17 -11.52
CA ASP A 62 10.10 -16.03 -11.08
C ASP A 62 8.74 -15.45 -11.50
N ILE A 63 8.55 -14.13 -11.35
CA ILE A 63 7.34 -13.42 -11.77
C ILE A 63 7.07 -13.58 -13.27
N GLU A 64 8.10 -13.52 -14.11
CA GLU A 64 7.97 -13.70 -15.57
C GLU A 64 7.49 -15.11 -15.95
N THR A 65 7.91 -16.12 -15.18
CA THR A 65 7.50 -17.51 -15.43
C THR A 65 6.12 -17.87 -14.91
N MET A 66 5.56 -17.05 -14.01
CA MET A 66 4.25 -17.28 -13.41
C MET A 66 3.12 -16.75 -14.29
N ASP A 67 2.07 -17.56 -14.42
CA ASP A 67 0.77 -17.08 -14.87
C ASP A 67 0.12 -16.18 -13.81
N ASP A 68 -1.00 -15.54 -14.17
CA ASP A 68 -1.62 -14.53 -13.30
C ASP A 68 -2.25 -15.13 -12.03
N ASP A 69 -2.75 -16.37 -12.09
CA ASP A 69 -3.33 -17.07 -10.93
C ASP A 69 -2.23 -17.50 -9.94
N GLN A 70 -1.12 -18.02 -10.46
CA GLN A 70 0.08 -18.32 -9.68
C GLN A 70 0.63 -17.05 -9.05
N LEU A 71 0.78 -15.98 -9.83
CA LEU A 71 1.28 -14.72 -9.34
C LEU A 71 0.39 -14.16 -8.23
N GLN A 72 -0.93 -14.21 -8.38
CA GLN A 72 -1.88 -13.80 -7.34
C GLN A 72 -1.69 -14.62 -6.05
N PHE A 73 -1.60 -15.94 -6.15
CA PHE A 73 -1.40 -16.82 -5.00
C PHE A 73 -0.08 -16.53 -4.27
N PHE A 74 1.01 -16.38 -5.01
CA PHE A 74 2.34 -16.12 -4.46
C PHE A 74 2.48 -14.68 -3.96
N ALA A 75 1.86 -13.71 -4.63
CA ALA A 75 1.83 -12.31 -4.22
C ALA A 75 1.16 -12.17 -2.85
N LYS A 76 0.09 -12.93 -2.60
CA LYS A 76 -0.58 -12.95 -1.30
C LYS A 76 0.29 -13.54 -0.19
N LYS A 77 1.00 -14.62 -0.46
CA LYS A 77 1.76 -15.38 0.55
C LYS A 77 3.17 -14.85 0.83
N THR A 78 3.77 -14.13 -0.09
CA THR A 78 5.17 -13.68 0.01
C THR A 78 5.23 -12.18 0.22
N ASN A 79 6.21 -11.73 1.01
CA ASN A 79 6.37 -10.33 1.38
C ASN A 79 7.60 -9.66 0.77
N ILE A 80 8.48 -10.41 0.09
CA ILE A 80 9.72 -9.88 -0.47
C ILE A 80 9.80 -10.23 -1.95
N PHE A 81 9.89 -9.20 -2.78
CA PHE A 81 10.09 -9.28 -4.21
C PHE A 81 11.41 -8.58 -4.57
N ALA A 82 12.34 -9.31 -5.16
CA ALA A 82 13.70 -8.88 -5.43
C ALA A 82 14.02 -8.86 -6.92
N ARG A 83 14.99 -8.06 -7.35
CA ARG A 83 15.34 -7.89 -8.78
C ARG A 83 14.10 -7.59 -9.66
N VAL A 84 13.20 -6.74 -9.17
CA VAL A 84 11.90 -6.47 -9.79
C VAL A 84 12.02 -5.35 -10.83
N SER A 85 11.47 -5.58 -12.02
CA SER A 85 11.38 -4.57 -13.09
C SER A 85 10.13 -3.66 -12.92
N PRO A 86 10.07 -2.52 -13.61
CA PRO A 86 8.88 -1.66 -13.60
C PRO A 86 7.59 -2.39 -14.02
N GLU A 87 7.67 -3.29 -15.00
CA GLU A 87 6.53 -4.09 -15.47
C GLU A 87 6.07 -5.10 -14.40
N HIS A 88 7.03 -5.69 -13.67
CA HIS A 88 6.72 -6.61 -12.57
C HIS A 88 6.01 -5.89 -11.42
N LYS A 89 6.38 -4.64 -11.11
CA LYS A 89 5.67 -3.80 -10.11
C LYS A 89 4.19 -3.67 -10.47
N LEU A 90 3.90 -3.34 -11.72
CA LEU A 90 2.53 -3.22 -12.23
C LEU A 90 1.78 -4.57 -12.17
N ARG A 91 2.41 -5.67 -12.58
CA ARG A 91 1.81 -7.01 -12.50
C ARG A 91 1.51 -7.42 -11.06
N LEU A 92 2.41 -7.15 -10.12
CA LEU A 92 2.21 -7.45 -8.70
C LEU A 92 1.03 -6.68 -8.10
N VAL A 93 0.94 -5.38 -8.36
CA VAL A 93 -0.21 -4.56 -7.91
C VAL A 93 -1.51 -5.12 -8.47
N THR A 94 -1.53 -5.41 -9.78
CA THR A 94 -2.71 -5.94 -10.46
C THR A 94 -3.14 -7.29 -9.88
N ALA A 95 -2.18 -8.19 -9.60
CA ALA A 95 -2.45 -9.50 -9.03
C ALA A 95 -3.00 -9.41 -7.60
N LEU A 96 -2.47 -8.48 -6.78
CA LEU A 96 -3.00 -8.23 -5.44
C LEU A 96 -4.42 -7.66 -5.47
N GLN A 97 -4.69 -6.72 -6.38
CA GLN A 97 -6.03 -6.14 -6.60
C GLN A 97 -7.03 -7.20 -7.07
N ALA A 98 -6.64 -8.08 -8.01
CA ALA A 98 -7.46 -9.21 -8.43
C ALA A 98 -7.79 -10.15 -7.26
N GLY A 99 -6.94 -10.20 -6.24
CA GLY A 99 -7.15 -10.93 -4.99
C GLY A 99 -8.10 -10.27 -3.99
N GLY A 100 -8.66 -9.10 -4.34
CA GLY A 100 -9.55 -8.31 -3.49
C GLY A 100 -8.84 -7.46 -2.45
N GLU A 101 -7.52 -7.33 -2.51
CA GLU A 101 -6.74 -6.48 -1.61
C GLU A 101 -6.78 -5.02 -2.06
N VAL A 102 -6.92 -4.09 -1.12
CA VAL A 102 -6.73 -2.65 -1.38
C VAL A 102 -5.23 -2.34 -1.27
N THR A 103 -4.65 -1.86 -2.35
CA THR A 103 -3.20 -1.72 -2.50
C THR A 103 -2.74 -0.27 -2.37
N ALA A 104 -1.69 -0.06 -1.58
CA ALA A 104 -0.94 1.20 -1.56
C ALA A 104 0.47 0.94 -2.09
N MET A 105 0.84 1.63 -3.17
CA MET A 105 2.14 1.50 -3.84
C MET A 105 2.98 2.73 -3.54
N THR A 106 4.23 2.55 -3.11
CA THR A 106 5.20 3.65 -2.96
C THR A 106 6.19 3.67 -4.12
N GLY A 107 6.57 4.85 -4.59
CA GLY A 107 7.56 5.01 -5.66
C GLY A 107 8.14 6.43 -5.73
N ASP A 108 9.30 6.54 -6.35
CA ASP A 108 10.03 7.81 -6.52
C ASP A 108 10.41 8.08 -7.98
N GLY A 109 10.62 7.03 -8.78
CA GLY A 109 11.02 7.14 -10.17
C GLY A 109 9.85 7.24 -11.17
N ILE A 110 10.15 7.74 -12.38
CA ILE A 110 9.24 7.70 -13.54
C ILE A 110 8.80 6.27 -13.89
N ASN A 111 9.67 5.30 -13.60
CA ASN A 111 9.42 3.89 -13.80
C ASN A 111 8.30 3.35 -12.90
N ASP A 112 8.03 4.01 -11.77
CA ASP A 112 6.99 3.60 -10.83
C ASP A 112 5.63 4.20 -11.17
N ALA A 113 5.59 5.22 -12.03
CA ALA A 113 4.34 5.93 -12.38
C ALA A 113 3.21 4.99 -12.85
N PRO A 114 3.45 3.97 -13.71
CA PRO A 114 2.38 3.04 -14.10
C PRO A 114 1.82 2.23 -12.92
N ALA A 115 2.69 1.79 -12.01
CA ALA A 115 2.29 0.99 -10.85
C ALA A 115 1.63 1.86 -9.77
N LEU A 116 2.13 3.08 -9.56
CA LEU A 116 1.50 4.10 -8.71
C LEU A 116 0.09 4.38 -9.19
N LYS A 117 -0.09 4.60 -10.50
CA LYS A 117 -1.40 4.92 -11.07
C LYS A 117 -2.38 3.74 -11.06
N ARG A 118 -1.86 2.52 -11.06
CA ARG A 118 -2.67 1.30 -11.00
C ARG A 118 -3.15 1.00 -9.60
N ALA A 119 -2.34 1.28 -8.58
CA ALA A 119 -2.69 1.02 -7.20
C ALA A 119 -3.94 1.80 -6.78
N ASP A 120 -4.63 1.32 -5.75
CA ASP A 120 -5.80 2.03 -5.20
C ASP A 120 -5.37 3.36 -4.56
N ILE A 121 -4.14 3.38 -4.01
CA ILE A 121 -3.48 4.58 -3.52
C ILE A 121 -2.01 4.57 -3.97
N GLY A 122 -1.67 5.36 -4.98
CA GLY A 122 -0.29 5.69 -5.31
C GLY A 122 0.30 6.69 -4.32
N VAL A 123 1.51 6.42 -3.84
CA VAL A 123 2.25 7.26 -2.89
C VAL A 123 3.61 7.64 -3.45
N ALA A 124 3.80 8.92 -3.76
CA ALA A 124 5.06 9.44 -4.28
C ALA A 124 5.92 10.09 -3.17
N MET A 125 7.24 10.04 -3.35
CA MET A 125 8.19 10.77 -2.50
C MET A 125 8.22 12.26 -2.87
N GLY A 126 8.20 13.15 -1.89
CA GLY A 126 8.18 14.60 -2.08
C GLY A 126 9.52 15.18 -2.52
N HIS A 127 10.61 14.79 -1.85
CA HIS A 127 11.95 15.30 -2.13
C HIS A 127 12.67 14.46 -3.19
N LYS A 128 12.69 13.13 -3.02
CA LYS A 128 13.36 12.20 -3.94
C LYS A 128 12.54 11.85 -5.18
N GLY A 129 11.23 12.10 -5.15
CA GLY A 129 10.34 11.71 -6.24
C GLY A 129 10.44 12.65 -7.44
N THR A 130 10.42 12.04 -8.62
CA THR A 130 10.29 12.74 -9.91
C THR A 130 8.90 13.38 -10.03
N GLU A 131 8.78 14.48 -10.79
CA GLU A 131 7.47 15.12 -11.01
C GLU A 131 6.46 14.16 -11.65
N ALA A 132 6.92 13.29 -12.55
CA ALA A 132 6.08 12.25 -13.15
C ALA A 132 5.51 11.26 -12.11
N ALA A 133 6.30 10.89 -11.09
CA ALA A 133 5.82 10.03 -10.00
C ALA A 133 4.79 10.76 -9.13
N LYS A 134 5.01 12.06 -8.83
CA LYS A 134 4.08 12.88 -8.05
C LYS A 134 2.75 13.12 -8.77
N GLU A 135 2.77 13.36 -10.08
CA GLU A 135 1.55 13.51 -10.88
C GLU A 135 0.76 12.19 -11.01
N ALA A 136 1.45 11.05 -10.98
CA ALA A 136 0.81 9.74 -11.05
C ALA A 136 0.18 9.28 -9.73
N ALA A 137 0.58 9.86 -8.60
CA ALA A 137 0.19 9.43 -7.25
C ALA A 137 -0.99 10.23 -6.68
N GLU A 138 -1.82 9.57 -5.87
CA GLU A 138 -2.91 10.20 -5.13
C GLU A 138 -2.41 10.88 -3.83
N MET A 139 -1.26 10.47 -3.30
CA MET A 139 -0.64 11.05 -2.12
C MET A 139 0.85 11.32 -2.35
N VAL A 140 1.34 12.45 -1.83
CA VAL A 140 2.78 12.81 -1.87
C VAL A 140 3.30 12.97 -0.44
N LEU A 141 4.37 12.27 -0.09
CA LEU A 141 5.02 12.35 1.20
C LEU A 141 5.99 13.53 1.22
N ALA A 142 5.59 14.62 1.87
CA ALA A 142 6.40 15.84 1.93
C ALA A 142 7.77 15.66 2.60
N ASP A 143 7.93 14.62 3.44
CA ASP A 143 9.12 14.35 4.26
C ASP A 143 9.91 13.09 3.83
N ASP A 144 9.49 12.42 2.76
CA ASP A 144 10.07 11.16 2.30
C ASP A 144 10.09 10.04 3.37
N ASN A 145 9.16 10.08 4.34
CA ASN A 145 9.13 9.13 5.44
C ASN A 145 7.98 8.12 5.34
N PHE A 146 8.31 6.84 5.33
CA PHE A 146 7.32 5.75 5.32
C PHE A 146 6.39 5.79 6.55
N ALA A 147 6.85 6.28 7.70
CA ALA A 147 6.01 6.44 8.89
C ALA A 147 4.80 7.35 8.64
N SER A 148 4.92 8.34 7.75
CA SER A 148 3.84 9.27 7.41
C SER A 148 2.66 8.59 6.70
N ILE A 149 2.91 7.48 6.00
CA ILE A 149 1.83 6.63 5.44
C ILE A 149 0.99 6.02 6.57
N VAL A 150 1.62 5.54 7.64
CA VAL A 150 0.91 4.95 8.79
C VAL A 150 0.01 5.99 9.45
N HIS A 151 0.50 7.22 9.62
CA HIS A 151 -0.29 8.34 10.11
C HIS A 151 -1.48 8.64 9.19
N ALA A 152 -1.26 8.72 7.88
CA ALA A 152 -2.33 8.95 6.91
C ALA A 152 -3.42 7.87 6.98
N VAL A 153 -3.05 6.59 7.11
CA VAL A 153 -4.02 5.50 7.25
C VAL A 153 -4.83 5.62 8.54
N LYS A 154 -4.19 5.99 9.66
CA LYS A 154 -4.88 6.21 10.95
C LYS A 154 -5.91 7.34 10.86
N GLU A 155 -5.52 8.47 10.27
CA GLU A 155 -6.43 9.60 10.06
C GLU A 155 -7.56 9.23 9.11
N GLY A 156 -7.26 8.51 8.01
CA GLY A 156 -8.27 8.02 7.07
C GLY A 156 -9.33 7.14 7.72
N ARG A 157 -8.93 6.19 8.60
CA ARG A 157 -9.87 5.37 9.38
C ARG A 157 -10.74 6.21 10.31
N THR A 158 -10.17 7.23 10.93
CA THR A 158 -10.89 8.14 11.84
C THR A 158 -11.94 8.97 11.09
N VAL A 159 -11.59 9.50 9.92
CA VAL A 159 -12.53 10.23 9.06
C VAL A 159 -13.65 9.32 8.58
N TYR A 160 -13.34 8.08 8.15
CA TYR A 160 -14.34 7.11 7.72
C TYR A 160 -15.36 6.79 8.82
N ASP A 161 -14.89 6.57 10.05
CA ASP A 161 -15.78 6.34 11.20
C ASP A 161 -16.71 7.54 11.46
N ASN A 162 -16.20 8.76 11.30
CA ASN A 162 -17.01 9.98 11.45
C ASN A 162 -18.05 10.12 10.34
N ILE A 163 -17.71 9.78 9.09
CA ILE A 163 -18.67 9.74 7.98
C ILE A 163 -19.79 8.74 8.30
N ARG A 164 -19.47 7.53 8.78
CA ARG A 164 -20.48 6.53 9.15
C ARG A 164 -21.40 7.02 10.26
N LYS A 165 -20.87 7.68 11.30
CA LYS A 165 -21.67 8.29 12.38
C LYS A 165 -22.60 9.37 11.84
N THR A 166 -22.10 10.24 10.97
CA THR A 166 -22.90 11.29 10.34
C THR A 166 -24.03 10.72 9.48
N LEU A 167 -23.74 9.70 8.65
CA LEU A 167 -24.77 9.02 7.86
C LEU A 167 -25.81 8.33 8.76
N ALA A 168 -25.38 7.70 9.84
CA ALA A 168 -26.26 7.06 10.82
C ALA A 168 -27.16 8.06 11.55
N PHE A 169 -26.77 9.34 11.63
CA PHE A 169 -27.60 10.41 12.18
C PHE A 169 -28.55 11.00 11.13
N ILE A 170 -28.03 11.38 9.95
CA ILE A 170 -28.79 12.13 8.94
C ILE A 170 -29.84 11.26 8.22
N LEU A 171 -29.51 10.00 7.89
CA LEU A 171 -30.42 9.16 7.11
C LEU A 171 -31.73 8.86 7.86
N PRO A 172 -31.71 8.46 9.16
CA PRO A 172 -32.95 8.25 9.91
C PRO A 172 -33.74 9.54 10.14
N THR A 173 -33.08 10.68 10.41
CA THR A 173 -33.79 11.95 10.62
C THR A 173 -34.51 12.41 9.37
N ASN A 174 -33.84 12.34 8.22
CA ASN A 174 -34.46 12.68 6.94
C ASN A 174 -35.56 11.69 6.58
N GLY A 175 -35.36 10.39 6.86
CA GLY A 175 -36.36 9.36 6.68
C GLY A 175 -37.61 9.60 7.54
N ALA A 176 -37.45 9.98 8.80
CA ALA A 176 -38.56 10.32 9.69
C ALA A 176 -39.30 11.57 9.22
N GLN A 177 -38.58 12.62 8.81
CA GLN A 177 -39.18 13.86 8.27
C GLN A 177 -40.01 13.57 7.01
N ALA A 178 -39.45 12.83 6.05
CA ALA A 178 -40.16 12.41 4.85
C ALA A 178 -41.37 11.54 5.19
N GLY A 179 -41.21 10.60 6.13
CA GLY A 179 -42.29 9.73 6.61
C GLY A 179 -43.47 10.50 7.21
N ILE A 180 -43.20 11.54 8.01
CA ILE A 180 -44.24 12.42 8.59
C ILE A 180 -45.03 13.13 7.47
N ILE A 181 -44.34 13.71 6.50
CA ILE A 181 -44.98 14.41 5.37
C ILE A 181 -45.88 13.45 4.58
N ILE A 182 -45.37 12.26 4.26
CA ILE A 182 -46.13 11.22 3.53
C ILE A 182 -47.37 10.79 4.33
N ALA A 183 -47.22 10.52 5.63
CA ALA A 183 -48.32 10.11 6.50
C ALA A 183 -49.42 11.17 6.59
N SER A 184 -49.06 12.44 6.76
CA SER A 184 -50.03 13.54 6.81
C SER A 184 -50.84 13.68 5.53
N VAL A 185 -50.18 13.57 4.36
CA VAL A 185 -50.86 13.59 3.06
C VAL A 185 -51.83 12.41 2.93
N MET A 186 -51.43 11.20 3.33
CA MET A 186 -52.29 10.00 3.29
C MET A 186 -53.51 10.11 4.20
N MET A 187 -53.37 10.73 5.37
CA MET A 187 -54.47 10.91 6.32
C MET A 187 -55.37 12.11 5.99
N GLY A 188 -55.02 12.92 4.98
CA GLY A 188 -55.76 14.12 4.61
C GLY A 188 -55.71 15.22 5.68
N ILE A 189 -54.71 15.17 6.56
CA ILE A 189 -54.49 16.16 7.60
C ILE A 189 -53.59 17.24 7.01
N ALA A 190 -54.08 18.48 6.91
CA ALA A 190 -53.24 19.60 6.53
C ALA A 190 -52.15 19.79 7.61
N LEU A 191 -50.89 19.83 7.17
CA LEU A 191 -49.70 20.01 8.01
C LEU A 191 -49.63 21.43 8.58
#